data_AF-A0A1Y4IJB5-F1
#
_entry.id   AF-A0A1Y4IJB5-F1
#
_cell.length_a   1.000
_cell.length_b   1.000
_cell.length_c   1.000
_cell.angle_alpha   90.00
_cell.angle_beta   90.00
_cell.angle_gamma   90.00
#
_symmetry.space_group_name_H-M   'P 1'
#
loop_
_entity.id
_entity.type
_entity.pdbx_description
1 polymer ?
#
loop_
_entity_poly.entity_id
_entity_poly.type
_entity_poly.pdbx_seq_one_letter_code
_entity_poly.pdbx_strand_id
1 'polypeptide(L)'
;MDREMEFRMERAGLIQEGDPVRLKEDTASTMAGLMYYYTIRDAVAMSNNTKKRLTNLEGTVKEIREEEGYWTVTVSIHEGESKTPMQACGASN
;
A
#
# COMPACT_ATOMS: atom_id res chain seq x y z
N MET A 1 -11.51 -0.91 -9.11
CA MET A 1 -10.70 0.15 -9.74
C MET A 1 -9.28 -0.04 -9.28
N ASP A 2 -8.31 0.13 -10.17
CA ASP A 2 -6.92 -0.16 -9.83
C ASP A 2 -6.24 1.15 -9.43
N ARG A 3 -5.55 1.13 -8.29
CA ARG A 3 -4.78 2.25 -7.79
C ARG A 3 -3.31 1.92 -7.88
N GLU A 4 -2.56 2.79 -8.52
CA GLU A 4 -1.10 2.71 -8.55
C GLU A 4 -0.53 3.43 -7.33
N MET A 5 0.48 2.82 -6.72
CA MET A 5 1.21 3.38 -5.60
C MET A 5 2.70 3.11 -5.76
N GLU A 6 3.49 4.14 -5.51
CA GLU A 6 4.94 4.08 -5.54
C GLU A 6 5.52 3.72 -4.17
N PHE A 7 6.54 2.88 -4.18
CA PHE A 7 7.30 2.44 -3.02
C PHE A 7 8.78 2.69 -3.28
N ARG A 8 9.49 3.15 -2.27
CA ARG A 8 10.94 3.32 -2.29
C ARG A 8 11.62 2.06 -1.74
N MET A 9 12.57 1.54 -2.49
CA MET A 9 13.38 0.36 -2.17
C MET A 9 14.85 0.77 -2.15
N GLU A 10 15.58 0.35 -1.13
CA GLU A 10 17.01 0.69 -0.94
C GLU A 10 17.96 -0.37 -1.51
N ARG A 11 17.43 -1.50 -2.01
CA ARG A 11 18.23 -2.62 -2.51
C ARG A 11 17.60 -3.29 -3.73
N ALA A 12 18.31 -3.34 -4.85
CA ALA A 12 17.91 -4.09 -6.03
C ALA A 12 17.80 -5.61 -5.80
N GLY A 13 17.01 -6.29 -6.65
CA GLY A 13 16.94 -7.75 -6.73
C GLY A 13 16.11 -8.42 -5.64
N LEU A 14 15.32 -7.66 -4.88
CA LEU A 14 14.37 -8.21 -3.89
C LEU A 14 13.05 -8.65 -4.52
N ILE A 15 12.64 -8.01 -5.62
CA ILE A 15 11.40 -8.22 -6.37
C ILE A 15 11.64 -7.89 -7.86
N GLN A 16 10.73 -8.36 -8.71
CA GLN A 16 10.71 -8.08 -10.15
C GLN A 16 9.30 -7.68 -10.62
N GLU A 17 9.22 -7.15 -11.85
CA GLU A 17 7.95 -6.84 -12.49
C GLU A 17 7.08 -8.10 -12.66
N GLY A 18 5.79 -7.98 -12.38
CA GLY A 18 4.82 -9.08 -12.38
C GLY A 18 4.72 -9.85 -11.06
N ASP A 19 5.60 -9.60 -10.08
CA ASP A 19 5.51 -10.30 -8.79
C ASP A 19 4.26 -9.88 -8.00
N PRO A 20 3.55 -10.84 -7.38
CA PRO A 20 2.49 -10.53 -6.44
C PRO A 20 3.11 -10.07 -5.11
N VAL A 21 2.61 -8.96 -4.58
CA VAL A 21 3.08 -8.39 -3.32
C VAL A 21 1.95 -8.24 -2.32
N ARG A 22 2.31 -8.40 -1.05
CA ARG A 22 1.44 -8.11 0.09
C ARG A 22 1.95 -6.90 0.83
N LEU A 23 1.03 -5.99 1.13
CA LEU A 23 1.29 -4.76 1.85
C LEU A 23 0.98 -4.95 3.34
N LYS A 24 1.73 -4.23 4.16
CA LYS A 24 1.45 -3.99 5.57
C LYS A 24 1.04 -2.53 5.71
N GLU A 25 -0.12 -2.30 6.31
CA GLU A 25 -0.59 -0.95 6.64
C GLU A 25 -0.03 -0.55 8.01
N ASP A 26 0.51 0.66 8.08
CA ASP A 26 0.85 1.32 9.33
C ASP A 26 0.33 2.78 9.31
N THR A 27 0.18 3.36 10.49
CA THR A 27 -0.33 4.72 10.66
C THR A 27 0.71 5.66 11.24
N ALA A 28 0.77 6.88 10.72
CA ALA A 28 1.58 7.96 11.25
C ALA A 28 0.68 9.12 11.71
N SER A 29 0.69 9.42 13.00
CA SER A 29 0.03 10.61 13.55
C SER A 29 0.93 11.82 13.35
N THR A 30 0.53 12.73 12.47
CA THR A 30 1.28 13.96 12.17
C THR A 30 0.49 15.20 12.62
N MET A 31 1.12 16.38 12.63
CA MET A 31 0.42 17.65 12.86
C MET A 31 -0.71 17.92 11.84
N ALA A 32 -0.67 17.26 10.68
CA ALA A 32 -1.68 17.34 9.62
C ALA A 32 -2.79 16.27 9.75
N GLY A 33 -2.81 15.50 10.84
CA GLY A 33 -3.76 14.42 11.11
C GLY A 33 -3.17 13.01 10.95
N LEU A 34 -4.06 12.01 10.97
CA LEU A 34 -3.74 10.60 10.77
C LEU A 34 -3.39 10.35 9.30
N MET A 35 -2.18 9.86 9.06
CA MET A 35 -1.70 9.44 7.75
C MET A 35 -1.50 7.92 7.74
N TYR A 36 -1.60 7.32 6.56
CA TYR A 36 -1.31 5.92 6.32
C TYR A 36 -0.05 5.81 5.47
N TYR A 37 0.75 4.80 5.73
CA TYR A 37 1.83 4.39 4.84
C TYR A 37 1.86 2.87 4.77
N TYR A 38 2.42 2.37 3.68
CA TYR A 38 2.38 0.97 3.34
C TYR A 38 3.78 0.45 3.13
N THR A 39 4.03 -0.74 3.64
CA THR A 39 5.30 -1.44 3.47
C THR A 39 5.05 -2.73 2.72
N ILE A 40 5.77 -2.98 1.62
CA ILE A 40 5.82 -4.33 1.04
C ILE A 40 6.43 -5.24 2.11
N ARG A 41 5.76 -6.36 2.42
CA ARG A 41 6.19 -7.29 3.49
C ARG A 41 7.67 -7.66 3.37
N ASP A 42 8.26 -8.03 4.50
CA ASP A 42 9.71 -8.23 4.66
C ASP A 42 10.54 -6.94 4.47
N ALA A 43 9.90 -5.78 4.64
CA ALA A 43 10.50 -4.45 4.54
C ALA A 43 11.23 -4.21 3.21
N VAL A 44 10.71 -4.81 2.13
CA VAL A 44 11.30 -4.70 0.78
C VAL A 44 11.26 -3.26 0.28
N ALA A 45 10.11 -2.59 0.41
CA ALA A 45 9.93 -1.23 -0.04
C ALA A 45 8.84 -0.52 0.77
N MET A 46 8.93 0.81 0.89
CA MET A 46 8.01 1.63 1.68
C MET A 46 7.36 2.74 0.84
N SER A 47 6.06 2.95 1.01
CA SER A 47 5.32 4.02 0.35
C SER A 47 5.53 5.36 1.05
N ASN A 48 5.21 6.43 0.33
CA ASN A 48 4.97 7.73 0.95
C ASN A 48 3.70 7.72 1.82
N ASN A 49 3.59 8.72 2.70
CA ASN A 49 2.39 8.96 3.50
C ASN A 49 1.22 9.36 2.61
N THR A 50 0.03 8.81 2.88
CA THR A 50 -1.21 9.12 2.18
C THR A 50 -2.37 9.31 3.16
N LYS A 51 -3.26 10.26 2.86
CA LYS A 51 -4.53 10.42 3.58
C LYS A 51 -5.57 9.40 3.15
N LYS A 52 -5.46 8.87 1.93
CA LYS A 52 -6.42 7.92 1.35
C LYS A 52 -5.98 6.49 1.67
N ARG A 53 -6.64 5.90 2.66
CA ARG A 53 -6.46 4.49 3.04
C ARG A 53 -6.80 3.56 1.87
N LEU A 54 -6.00 2.52 1.68
CA LEU A 54 -6.26 1.46 0.72
C LEU A 54 -7.42 0.57 1.17
N THR A 55 -8.24 0.08 0.23
CA THR A 55 -9.29 -0.90 0.52
C THR A 55 -8.81 -2.36 0.40
N ASN A 56 -7.63 -2.56 -0.19
CA ASN A 56 -6.98 -3.86 -0.35
C ASN A 56 -5.47 -3.73 -0.09
N LEU A 57 -4.86 -4.80 0.42
CA LEU A 57 -3.42 -4.87 0.75
C LEU A 57 -2.67 -5.88 -0.13
N GLU A 58 -3.27 -6.30 -1.23
CA GLU A 58 -2.64 -7.15 -2.23
C GLU A 58 -2.54 -6.39 -3.56
N GLY A 59 -1.42 -6.54 -4.25
CA GLY A 59 -1.16 -5.89 -5.53
C GLY A 59 -0.10 -6.63 -6.34
N THR A 60 0.18 -6.13 -7.54
CA THR A 60 1.18 -6.68 -8.46
C THR A 60 2.19 -5.61 -8.83
N VAL A 61 3.48 -5.94 -8.81
CA VAL A 61 4.55 -5.03 -9.25
C VAL A 61 4.38 -4.77 -10.74
N LYS A 62 4.26 -3.49 -11.11
CA LYS A 62 4.04 -3.06 -12.49
C LYS A 62 5.32 -2.58 -13.16
N GLU A 63 6.15 -1.84 -12.43
CA GLU A 63 7.38 -1.23 -12.94
C GLU A 63 8.39 -1.10 -11.79
N ILE A 64 9.67 -1.30 -12.09
CA ILE A 64 10.78 -0.95 -11.19
C ILE A 64 11.72 0.00 -11.93
N ARG A 65 11.89 1.20 -11.38
CA ARG A 65 12.79 2.23 -11.91
C ARG A 65 13.97 2.46 -10.98
N GLU A 66 15.17 2.45 -11.55
CA GLU A 66 16.39 2.86 -10.84
C GLU A 66 16.52 4.37 -10.87
N GLU A 67 16.75 4.96 -9.69
CA GLU A 67 17.00 6.38 -9.47
C GLU A 67 18.39 6.55 -8.83
N GLU A 68 18.84 7.79 -8.61
CA GLU A 68 20.14 8.06 -7.97
C GLU A 68 20.18 7.57 -6.51
N GLY A 69 20.59 6.32 -6.31
CA GLY A 69 20.83 5.70 -5.01
C GLY A 69 19.65 4.94 -4.41
N TYR A 70 18.53 4.79 -5.12
CA TYR A 70 17.38 3.99 -4.69
C TYR A 70 16.56 3.50 -5.89
N TRP A 71 15.60 2.62 -5.65
CA TRP A 71 14.67 2.13 -6.66
C TRP A 71 13.24 2.54 -6.31
N THR A 72 12.49 2.99 -7.32
CA THR A 72 11.06 3.26 -7.22
C THR A 72 10.31 2.07 -7.80
N VAL A 73 9.42 1.49 -7.00
CA VAL A 73 8.60 0.33 -7.34
C VAL A 73 7.16 0.78 -7.44
N THR A 74 6.56 0.63 -8.61
CA THR A 74 5.14 0.94 -8.83
C THR A 74 4.33 -0.35 -8.67
N VAL A 75 3.38 -0.36 -7.73
CA VAL A 75 2.48 -1.49 -7.50
C VAL A 75 1.06 -1.12 -7.92
N SER A 76 0.45 -1.97 -8.74
CA SER A 76 -0.98 -1.90 -9.05
C SER A 76 -1.79 -2.65 -8.00
N ILE A 77 -2.69 -1.95 -7.33
CA ILE A 77 -3.50 -2.47 -6.23
C ILE A 77 -4.97 -2.47 -6.68
N HIS A 78 -5.59 -3.65 -6.66
CA HIS A 78 -7.00 -3.80 -6.99
C HIS A 78 -7.88 -3.33 -5.82
N GLU A 79 -8.34 -2.07 -5.88
CA GLU A 79 -9.29 -1.51 -4.92
C GLU A 79 -10.73 -1.87 -5.34
N GLY A 80 -11.36 -2.77 -4.60
CA GLY A 80 -12.81 -2.99 -4.67
C GLY A 80 -13.55 -1.94 -3.85
N GLU A 81 -14.85 -1.75 -4.12
CA GLU A 81 -15.72 -0.98 -3.22
C GLU A 81 -15.56 -1.56 -1.82
N SER A 82 -15.23 -0.69 -0.86
CA SER A 82 -15.08 -1.06 0.54
C SER A 82 -16.33 -1.82 0.96
N LYS A 83 -16.22 -3.14 1.18
CA LYS A 83 -17.20 -3.86 1.99
C LYS A 83 -17.04 -3.32 3.40
N THR A 84 -17.74 -2.23 3.69
CA THR A 84 -18.04 -1.84 5.06
C THR A 84 -18.60 -3.10 5.72
N PRO A 85 -18.01 -3.60 6.82
CA PRO A 85 -18.69 -4.62 7.59
C PRO A 85 -19.96 -3.96 8.13
N MET A 86 -21.09 -4.26 7.49
CA MET A 86 -22.40 -4.08 8.08
C MET A 86 -22.50 -5.13 9.19
N GLN A 87 -22.16 -4.72 10.42
CA GLN A 87 -22.66 -5.36 11.64
C GLN A 87 -23.58 -4.32 12.29
N ALA A 88 -24.87 -4.37 11.97
CA ALA A 88 -25.90 -5.26 12.54
C ALA A 88 -26.55 -4.61 13.76
N CYS A 89 -27.84 -4.32 13.59
CA CYS A 89 -28.75 -3.84 14.61
C CYS A 89 -28.55 -4.53 15.97
N GLY A 90 -28.35 -3.72 17.01
CA GLY A 90 -28.79 -4.05 18.36
C GLY A 90 -30.01 -3.20 18.66
N ALA A 91 -31.19 -3.67 18.27
CA ALA A 91 -32.43 -3.17 18.83
C ALA A 91 -32.46 -3.53 20.33
N SER A 92 -32.86 -2.60 21.17
CA SER A 92 -33.46 -2.94 22.45
C SER A 92 -34.49 -1.88 22.82
N ASN A 93 -35.67 -2.40 23.20
CA ASN A 93 -36.91 -1.73 23.58
C ASN A 93 -36.76 -0.52 24.51
#